data_AF-A0A3B3D9R8-F1
#
_entry.id   AF-A0A3B3D9R8-F1
#
_cell.length_a   1.000
_cell.length_b   1.000
_cell.length_c   1.000
_cell.angle_alpha   90.00
_cell.angle_beta   90.00
_cell.angle_gamma   90.00
#
_symmetry.space_group_name_H-M   'P 1'
#
loop_
_entity.id
_entity.type
_entity.pdbx_description
1 polymer ?
#
loop_
_entity_poly.entity_id
_entity_poly.type
_entity_poly.pdbx_seq_one_letter_code
_entity_poly.pdbx_strand_id
1 'polypeptide(L)'
;MHIALLRLSGKELLDMEGVLELYPINGSATVDREGLSPTLVNDVRNYFQISPEYFSMLLVGKDGNIKSWYPTPMWIMDNIYDLVDSMQLRRQEMAIQQSLGMRCPEDEYGGYGYHHYKINDANFRHFKAPYHTFRDLK
;
A
#
# COMPACT_ATOMS: atom_id res chain seq x y z
N MET A 1 -2.35 -0.76 11.05
CA MET A 1 -2.58 0.13 9.89
C MET A 1 -3.36 -0.59 8.79
N HIS A 2 -4.64 -0.28 8.60
CA HIS A 2 -5.37 -0.81 7.45
C HIS A 2 -4.85 -0.12 6.19
N ILE A 3 -4.55 -0.89 5.14
CA ILE A 3 -4.22 -0.33 3.84
C ILE A 3 -5.48 -0.42 3.00
N ALA A 4 -5.87 0.70 2.39
CA ALA A 4 -6.95 0.76 1.42
C ALA A 4 -6.35 1.02 0.04
N LEU A 5 -6.78 0.23 -0.95
CA LEU A 5 -6.52 0.52 -2.35
C LEU A 5 -7.82 1.02 -2.98
N LEU A 6 -7.78 2.25 -3.48
CA LEU A 6 -8.89 2.83 -4.23
C LEU A 6 -8.53 2.91 -5.71
N ARG A 7 -9.30 2.21 -6.55
CA ARG A 7 -9.15 2.21 -8.00
C ARG A 7 -10.34 2.93 -8.63
N LEU A 8 -10.06 3.92 -9.48
CA LEU A 8 -11.07 4.74 -10.14
C LEU A 8 -10.82 4.70 -11.66
N SER A 9 -11.81 4.32 -12.46
CA SER A 9 -11.73 4.22 -13.93
C SER A 9 -12.94 4.86 -14.62
N GLY A 10 -12.89 4.96 -15.96
CA GLY A 10 -13.90 5.67 -16.77
C GLY A 10 -13.67 7.17 -16.85
N LYS A 11 -14.18 7.82 -17.90
CA LYS A 11 -14.04 9.29 -18.11
C LYS A 11 -15.37 10.02 -17.95
N GLU A 12 -16.46 9.40 -18.38
CA GLU A 12 -17.81 9.94 -18.36
C GLU A 12 -18.65 9.25 -17.28
N LEU A 13 -19.71 9.90 -16.79
CA LEU A 13 -20.52 9.33 -15.72
C LEU A 13 -21.13 7.95 -16.06
N LEU A 14 -21.31 7.65 -17.35
CA LEU A 14 -21.88 6.38 -17.81
C LEU A 14 -20.87 5.22 -17.81
N ASP A 15 -19.57 5.50 -17.87
CA ASP A 15 -18.50 4.49 -17.89
C ASP A 15 -17.62 4.51 -16.63
N MET A 16 -17.91 5.40 -15.68
CA MET A 16 -17.20 5.48 -14.41
C MET A 16 -17.47 4.26 -13.53
N GLU A 17 -16.37 3.72 -13.02
CA GLU A 17 -16.38 2.59 -12.08
C GLU A 17 -15.31 2.84 -11.02
N GLY A 18 -15.59 2.40 -9.79
CA GLY A 18 -14.62 2.44 -8.72
C GLY A 18 -14.67 1.18 -7.88
N VAL A 19 -13.53 0.80 -7.33
CA VAL A 19 -13.41 -0.31 -6.38
C VAL A 19 -12.55 0.12 -5.21
N LEU A 20 -13.07 -0.07 -4.00
CA LEU A 20 -12.35 0.03 -2.75
C LEU A 20 -11.98 -1.38 -2.27
N GLU A 21 -10.69 -1.62 -2.06
CA GLU A 21 -10.19 -2.84 -1.45
C GLU A 21 -9.56 -2.53 -0.09
N LEU A 22 -10.09 -3.14 0.97
CA LEU A 22 -9.56 -3.00 2.32
C LEU A 22 -8.73 -4.23 2.68
N TYR A 23 -7.46 -4.00 2.99
CA TYR A 23 -6.53 -5.03 3.40
C TYR A 23 -6.41 -5.03 4.93
N PRO A 24 -6.96 -6.05 5.62
CA PRO A 24 -6.88 -6.15 7.06
C PRO A 24 -5.47 -6.54 7.53
N ILE A 25 -5.13 -6.08 8.74
CA ILE A 25 -3.80 -6.30 9.36
C ILE A 25 -3.73 -7.65 10.08
N ASN A 26 -4.89 -8.22 10.43
CA ASN A 26 -5.00 -9.39 11.30
C ASN A 26 -4.55 -10.71 10.64
N GLY A 27 -3.90 -10.64 9.47
CA GLY A 27 -3.46 -11.80 8.71
C GLY A 27 -4.62 -12.59 8.07
N SER A 28 -5.86 -12.08 8.06
CA SER A 28 -6.91 -12.70 7.27
C SER A 28 -6.62 -12.46 5.79
N ALA A 29 -6.75 -13.52 4.98
CA ALA A 29 -6.60 -13.42 3.53
C ALA A 29 -7.83 -12.80 2.85
N THR A 30 -8.86 -12.44 3.62
CA THR A 30 -10.11 -11.88 3.10
C THR A 30 -9.93 -10.38 2.90
N VAL A 31 -9.84 -9.98 1.64
CA VAL A 31 -9.88 -8.58 1.22
C VAL A 31 -11.34 -8.18 1.07
N ASP A 32 -11.78 -7.18 1.83
CA ASP A 32 -13.13 -6.64 1.67
C ASP A 32 -13.14 -5.73 0.45
N ARG A 33 -14.04 -6.02 -0.50
CA ARG A 33 -14.17 -5.31 -1.77
C ARG A 33 -15.53 -4.65 -1.87
N GLU A 34 -15.53 -3.35 -2.14
CA GLU A 34 -16.73 -2.55 -2.31
C GLU A 34 -16.69 -1.82 -3.66
N GLY A 35 -17.75 -1.95 -4.45
CA GLY A 35 -17.93 -1.18 -5.67
C GLY A 35 -18.45 0.22 -5.35
N LEU A 36 -17.92 1.23 -6.05
CA LEU A 36 -18.32 2.62 -5.87
C LEU A 36 -19.25 3.10 -6.98
N SER A 37 -20.18 3.98 -6.64
CA SER A 37 -21.05 4.60 -7.63
C SER A 37 -20.29 5.57 -8.54
N PRO A 38 -20.72 5.77 -9.79
CA PRO A 38 -20.13 6.76 -10.69
C PRO A 38 -20.04 8.17 -10.09
N THR A 39 -21.07 8.60 -9.36
CA THR A 39 -21.08 9.91 -8.68
C THR A 39 -19.97 10.00 -7.64
N LEU A 40 -19.77 8.96 -6.82
CA LEU A 40 -18.71 8.94 -5.83
C LEU A 40 -17.32 8.93 -6.46
N VAL A 41 -17.13 8.20 -7.57
CA VAL A 41 -15.89 8.22 -8.36
C VAL A 41 -15.56 9.65 -8.80
N ASN A 42 -16.56 10.37 -9.33
CA ASN A 42 -16.41 11.76 -9.75
C ASN A 42 -16.09 12.69 -8.57
N ASP A 43 -16.79 12.55 -7.45
CA ASP A 43 -16.59 13.38 -6.26
C ASP A 43 -15.19 13.19 -5.65
N VAL A 44 -14.70 11.95 -5.59
CA VAL A 44 -13.34 11.65 -5.11
C VAL A 44 -12.28 12.26 -6.03
N ARG A 45 -12.45 12.17 -7.36
CA ARG A 45 -11.54 12.81 -8.30
C ARG A 45 -11.53 14.33 -8.13
N ASN A 46 -12.69 14.95 -7.96
CA ASN A 46 -12.79 16.39 -7.73
C ASN A 46 -12.11 16.80 -6.41
N TYR A 47 -12.31 16.04 -5.34
CA TYR A 47 -11.68 16.30 -4.04
C TYR A 47 -10.15 16.32 -4.15
N PHE A 48 -9.56 15.33 -4.82
CA PHE A 48 -8.11 15.23 -5.01
C PHE A 48 -7.58 16.00 -6.25
N GLN A 49 -8.47 16.69 -6.99
CA GLN A 49 -8.15 17.40 -8.24
C GLN A 49 -7.49 16.50 -9.30
N ILE A 50 -7.93 15.25 -9.40
CA ILE A 50 -7.44 14.26 -10.36
C ILE A 50 -8.20 14.39 -11.68
N SER A 51 -7.47 14.63 -12.76
CA SER A 51 -8.04 14.63 -14.11
C SER A 51 -8.23 13.19 -14.61
N PRO A 52 -9.36 12.87 -15.27
CA PRO A 52 -9.56 11.58 -15.94
C PRO A 52 -8.72 11.45 -17.23
N GLU A 53 -8.05 12.51 -17.68
CA GLU A 53 -7.25 12.50 -18.91
C GLU A 53 -5.89 11.84 -18.75
N TYR A 54 -5.38 11.78 -17.52
CA TYR A 54 -4.06 11.26 -17.22
C TYR A 54 -4.12 10.22 -16.12
N PHE A 55 -3.23 9.23 -16.19
CA PHE A 55 -3.04 8.32 -15.08
C PHE A 55 -2.54 9.09 -13.85
N SER A 56 -3.08 8.79 -12.68
CA SER A 56 -2.62 9.34 -11.41
C SER A 56 -2.71 8.27 -10.32
N MET A 57 -1.65 8.16 -9.53
CA MET A 57 -1.60 7.35 -8.32
C MET A 57 -1.19 8.24 -7.16
N LEU A 58 -1.99 8.25 -6.10
CA LEU A 58 -1.77 9.07 -4.92
C LEU A 58 -1.52 8.18 -3.71
N LEU A 59 -0.52 8.54 -2.89
CA LEU A 59 -0.44 8.05 -1.52
C LEU A 59 -1.10 9.07 -0.61
N VAL A 60 -2.20 8.69 0.03
CA VAL A 60 -2.96 9.56 0.94
C VAL A 60 -2.73 9.09 2.38
N GLY A 61 -2.42 10.03 3.27
CA GLY A 61 -2.26 9.75 4.68
C GLY A 61 -3.60 9.53 5.38
N LYS A 62 -3.54 9.01 6.61
CA LYS A 62 -4.74 8.81 7.46
C LYS A 62 -5.47 10.14 7.78
N ASP A 63 -4.77 11.25 7.63
CA ASP A 63 -5.25 12.62 7.78
C ASP A 63 -5.98 13.16 6.53
N GLY A 64 -6.05 12.37 5.44
CA GLY A 64 -6.62 12.79 4.16
C GLY A 64 -5.66 13.59 3.28
N ASN A 65 -4.45 13.91 3.77
CA ASN A 65 -3.49 14.70 3.02
C ASN A 65 -2.68 13.82 2.05
N ILE A 66 -2.44 14.34 0.84
CA ILE A 66 -1.57 13.70 -0.15
C ILE A 66 -0.12 13.72 0.37
N LYS A 67 0.52 12.55 0.42
CA LYS A 67 1.94 12.37 0.77
C LYS A 67 2.83 12.25 -0.46
N SER A 68 2.31 11.70 -1.55
CA SER A 68 3.00 11.68 -2.85
C SER A 68 2.01 11.53 -4.01
N TRP A 69 2.39 12.03 -5.18
CA TRP A 69 1.64 11.95 -6.44
C TRP A 69 2.55 11.38 -7.54
N TYR A 70 2.10 10.32 -8.20
CA TYR A 70 2.78 9.72 -9.34
C TYR A 70 1.92 9.79 -10.61
N PRO A 71 2.43 10.40 -11.70
CA PRO A 71 1.73 10.44 -12.99
C PRO A 71 1.85 9.14 -13.79
N THR A 72 2.55 8.14 -13.26
CA THR A 72 2.73 6.81 -13.87
C THR A 72 2.62 5.72 -12.80
N PRO A 73 2.30 4.47 -13.17
CA PRO A 73 2.31 3.36 -12.23
C PRO A 73 3.72 3.17 -11.65
N MET A 74 3.82 3.02 -10.33
CA MET A 74 5.09 2.68 -9.68
C MET A 74 5.29 1.17 -9.62
N TRP A 75 6.46 0.72 -10.06
CA TRP A 75 6.80 -0.70 -10.13
C TRP A 75 7.53 -1.18 -8.87
N ILE A 76 8.17 -0.26 -8.15
CA ILE A 76 8.95 -0.56 -6.93
C ILE A 76 8.18 0.01 -5.74
N MET A 77 7.70 -0.89 -4.89
CA MET A 77 6.95 -0.54 -3.69
C MET A 77 7.85 -0.08 -2.53
N ASP A 78 9.16 -0.34 -2.58
CA ASP A 78 10.12 0.04 -1.53
C ASP A 78 10.03 1.52 -1.18
N ASN A 79 9.98 2.39 -2.20
CA ASN A 79 9.85 3.84 -2.01
C ASN A 79 8.55 4.22 -1.27
N ILE A 80 7.46 3.48 -1.51
CA ILE A 80 6.18 3.70 -0.82
C ILE A 80 6.29 3.23 0.63
N TYR A 81 6.94 2.08 0.88
CA TYR A 81 7.12 1.56 2.24
C TYR A 81 8.06 2.43 3.08
N ASP A 82 9.18 2.89 2.52
CA ASP A 82 10.10 3.81 3.19
C ASP A 82 9.41 5.11 3.56
N LEU A 83 8.59 5.64 2.64
CA LEU A 83 7.78 6.82 2.91
C LEU A 83 6.78 6.55 4.05
N VAL A 84 6.12 5.39 4.03
CA VAL A 84 5.17 4.99 5.09
C VAL A 84 5.85 4.85 6.44
N ASP A 85 7.01 4.20 6.50
CA ASP A 85 7.76 3.98 7.74
C ASP A 85 8.41 5.27 8.28
N SER A 86 8.65 6.26 7.42
CA SER A 86 9.10 7.59 7.84
C SER A 86 8.02 8.41 8.59
N MET A 87 6.74 8.04 8.44
CA MET A 87 5.63 8.79 9.03
C MET A 87 5.67 8.73 10.57
N GLN A 88 5.36 9.86 11.22
CA GLN A 88 5.46 9.98 12.70
C GLN A 88 4.59 8.96 13.44
N LEU A 89 3.34 8.80 13.02
CA LEU A 89 2.42 7.83 13.63
C LEU A 89 2.92 6.39 13.45
N ARG A 90 3.52 6.07 12.29
CA ARG A 90 4.11 4.75 12.03
C ARG A 90 5.35 4.51 12.91
N ARG A 91 6.19 5.52 13.12
CA ARG A 91 7.31 5.45 14.07
C ARG A 91 6.86 5.21 15.52
N GLN A 92 5.76 5.83 15.95
CA GLN A 92 5.18 5.58 17.28
C GLN A 92 4.66 4.16 17.40
N GLU A 93 3.91 3.67 16.40
CA GLU A 93 3.46 2.27 16.35
C GLU A 93 4.65 1.30 16.44
N MET A 94 5.71 1.52 15.65
CA MET A 94 6.93 0.69 15.68
C MET A 94 7.64 0.72 17.03
N ALA A 95 7.75 1.88 17.67
CA ALA A 95 8.38 2.00 18.99
C ALA A 95 7.61 1.23 20.07
N ILE A 96 6.28 1.22 20.01
CA ILE A 96 5.42 0.43 20.90
C ILE A 96 5.61 -1.07 20.64
N GLN A 97 5.66 -1.48 19.37
CA GLN A 97 5.89 -2.89 19.04
C GLN A 97 7.24 -3.39 19.57
N GLN A 98 8.28 -2.56 19.42
CA GLN A 98 9.62 -2.84 19.94
C GLN A 98 9.66 -2.89 21.48
N SER A 99 8.98 -1.97 22.17
CA SER A 99 8.95 -1.95 23.64
C SER A 99 8.20 -3.15 24.22
N LEU A 100 7.22 -3.69 23.48
CA LEU A 100 6.48 -4.91 23.82
C LEU A 100 7.21 -6.19 23.40
N GLY A 101 8.41 -6.09 22.81
CA GLY A 101 9.20 -7.25 22.38
C GLY A 101 8.60 -8.00 21.18
N MET A 102 7.62 -7.41 20.48
CA MET A 102 7.03 -8.01 19.28
C MET A 102 8.05 -7.94 18.15
N ARG A 103 8.49 -9.10 17.67
CA ARG A 103 9.40 -9.26 16.53
C ARG A 103 8.75 -10.17 15.50
N CYS A 104 8.92 -9.84 14.23
CA CYS A 104 8.52 -10.72 13.14
C CYS A 104 9.36 -12.00 13.19
N PRO A 105 8.74 -13.19 13.08
CA PRO A 105 9.48 -14.44 12.89
C PRO A 105 10.39 -14.36 11.65
N GLU A 106 11.59 -14.91 11.74
CA GLU A 106 12.43 -15.13 10.55
C GLU A 106 11.93 -16.39 9.82
N ASP A 107 11.04 -16.22 8.85
CA ASP A 107 10.49 -17.38 8.13
C ASP A 107 11.48 -17.97 7.12
N GLU A 108 12.01 -19.14 7.48
CA GLU A 108 12.65 -20.15 6.63
C GLU A 108 11.60 -20.76 5.68
N TYR A 109 11.06 -19.98 4.74
CA TYR A 109 10.12 -20.48 3.70
C TYR A 109 10.84 -20.69 2.37
N GLY A 110 11.08 -21.97 2.07
CA GLY A 110 11.78 -22.44 0.88
C GLY A 110 11.03 -22.21 -0.44
N GLY A 111 11.83 -21.87 -1.46
CA GLY A 111 11.87 -22.63 -2.71
C GLY A 111 10.66 -22.58 -3.64
N TYR A 112 10.41 -21.45 -4.29
CA TYR A 112 10.00 -21.45 -5.71
C TYR A 112 10.73 -20.32 -6.45
N GLY A 113 11.51 -20.73 -7.45
CA GLY A 113 12.58 -19.94 -8.05
C GLY A 113 12.12 -18.81 -8.97
N TYR A 114 12.83 -17.70 -8.86
CA TYR A 114 13.12 -16.80 -9.97
C TYR A 114 14.63 -16.57 -10.02
N HIS A 115 15.16 -16.62 -11.23
CA HIS A 115 16.59 -16.72 -11.53
C HIS A 115 17.41 -15.51 -11.03
N HIS A 116 18.29 -15.82 -10.07
CA HIS A 116 19.66 -15.37 -9.86
C HIS A 116 20.21 -14.24 -10.75
N TYR A 117 20.27 -13.02 -10.20
CA TYR A 117 21.35 -12.07 -10.47
C TYR A 117 22.15 -11.95 -9.18
N LYS A 118 23.41 -12.41 -9.18
CA LYS A 118 24.32 -12.28 -8.03
C LYS A 118 24.65 -10.80 -7.81
N ILE A 119 23.98 -10.16 -6.86
CA ILE A 119 24.39 -8.87 -6.31
C ILE A 119 24.29 -8.95 -4.79
N ASN A 120 25.45 -9.00 -4.16
CA ASN A 120 25.80 -8.96 -2.73
C ASN A 120 24.65 -8.85 -1.70
N ASP A 121 24.64 -9.83 -0.79
CA ASP A 121 23.61 -10.27 0.17
C ASP A 121 23.13 -9.28 1.27
N ALA A 122 23.32 -7.97 1.13
CA ALA A 122 22.78 -6.98 2.08
C ALA A 122 21.45 -6.36 1.61
N ASN A 123 21.24 -6.26 0.29
CA ASN A 123 20.10 -5.54 -0.29
C ASN A 123 18.85 -6.41 -0.43
N PHE A 124 19.00 -7.73 -0.55
CA PHE A 124 17.85 -8.63 -0.74
C PHE A 124 17.08 -8.91 0.56
N ARG A 125 17.75 -8.82 1.73
CA ARG A 125 17.07 -8.86 3.03
C ARG A 125 16.18 -7.63 3.26
N HIS A 126 16.58 -6.47 2.73
CA HIS A 126 15.76 -5.25 2.76
C HIS A 126 14.52 -5.32 1.87
N PHE A 127 14.53 -6.12 0.79
CA PHE A 127 13.37 -6.28 -0.10
C PHE A 127 12.24 -7.14 0.50
N LYS A 128 12.59 -8.13 1.34
CA LYS A 128 11.61 -9.06 1.93
C LYS A 128 11.09 -8.61 3.30
N ALA A 129 11.91 -7.88 4.07
CA ALA A 129 11.54 -7.36 5.38
C ALA A 129 10.24 -6.52 5.40
N PRO A 130 9.99 -5.56 4.48
CA PRO A 130 8.88 -4.60 4.62
C PRO A 130 7.50 -5.25 4.49
N TYR A 131 7.41 -6.32 3.69
CA TYR A 131 6.18 -7.10 3.50
C TYR A 131 5.85 -7.99 4.69
N HIS A 132 6.86 -8.46 5.43
CA HIS A 132 6.69 -9.31 6.61
C HIS A 132 6.48 -8.52 7.90
N THR A 133 6.91 -7.25 7.97
CA THR A 133 6.69 -6.41 9.16
C THR A 133 5.21 -6.14 9.48
N PHE A 134 4.30 -6.37 8.52
CA PHE A 134 2.89 -6.07 8.66
C PHE A 134 1.97 -7.29 8.73
N ARG A 135 2.37 -8.43 8.16
CA ARG A 135 1.51 -9.63 8.05
C ARG A 135 1.59 -10.57 9.25
N ASP A 136 2.69 -10.55 9.99
CA ASP A 136 3.01 -11.60 10.97
C ASP A 136 2.91 -11.12 12.43
N LEU A 137 2.08 -10.08 12.70
CA LEU A 137 1.61 -9.75 14.04
C LEU A 137 0.52 -10.75 14.47
N LYS A 138 0.95 -11.95 14.87
CA LYS A 138 0.20 -12.84 15.76
C LYS A 138 1.00 -13.10 17.02
#